data_AF-A0A537JWI4-F1
#
_entry.id   AF-A0A537JWI4-F1
#
_cell.length_a   1.000
_cell.length_b   1.000
_cell.length_c   1.000
_cell.angle_alpha   90.00
_cell.angle_beta   90.00
_cell.angle_gamma   90.00
#
_symmetry.space_group_name_H-M   'P 1'
#
loop_
_entity.id
_entity.type
_entity.pdbx_description
1 polymer ?
#
loop_
_entity_poly.entity_id
_entity_poly.type
_entity_poly.pdbx_seq_one_letter_code
_entity_poly.pdbx_strand_id
1 'polypeptide(L)'
;MSDTVIEQNGYRIEPRSQWVPSGRGVKKGWRPKAEVVESGPPQLQYLISPNNVETFPTQEEANAYMLRWAREWIERHQLVGTLR
;
A
#
# COMPACT_ATOMS: atom_id res chain seq x y z
N MET A 1 -15.57 8.83 5.24
CA MET A 1 -14.10 8.85 5.18
C MET A 1 -13.68 7.55 5.84
N SER A 2 -13.21 6.58 5.07
CA SER A 2 -13.07 5.20 5.54
C SER A 2 -11.80 5.07 6.37
N ASP A 3 -11.98 4.89 7.68
CA ASP A 3 -10.95 4.68 8.71
C ASP A 3 -10.23 3.33 8.56
N THR A 4 -9.66 3.04 7.39
CA THR A 4 -8.97 1.76 7.14
C THR A 4 -7.48 1.89 7.42
N VAL A 5 -7.13 2.47 8.56
CA VAL A 5 -5.78 2.43 9.10
C VAL A 5 -5.61 1.09 9.82
N ILE A 6 -4.56 0.35 9.49
CA ILE A 6 -4.25 -0.93 10.15
C ILE A 6 -2.86 -0.83 10.75
N GLU A 7 -2.73 -1.26 12.01
CA GLU A 7 -1.44 -1.46 12.66
C GLU A 7 -1.06 -2.95 12.60
N GLN A 8 0.13 -3.25 12.11
CA GLN A 8 0.64 -4.62 11.99
C GLN A 8 2.15 -4.67 12.08
N ASN A 9 2.68 -5.58 12.91
CA ASN A 9 4.12 -5.85 13.07
C ASN A 9 4.98 -4.61 13.36
N GLY A 10 4.44 -3.63 14.08
CA GLY A 10 5.12 -2.35 14.30
C GLY A 10 5.13 -1.45 13.07
N TYR A 11 4.14 -1.58 12.18
CA TYR A 11 3.90 -0.67 11.08
C TYR A 11 2.45 -0.19 11.10
N ARG A 12 2.23 1.09 10.81
CA ARG A 12 0.93 1.65 10.48
C ARG A 12 0.78 1.70 8.96
N ILE A 13 -0.29 1.11 8.44
CA ILE A 13 -0.63 1.06 7.02
C ILE A 13 -1.85 1.92 6.78
N GLU A 14 -1.75 2.84 5.82
CA GLU A 14 -2.84 3.70 5.40
C GLU A 14 -3.02 3.62 3.87
N PRO A 15 -4.04 2.91 3.37
CA PRO A 15 -4.37 2.87 1.96
C PRO A 15 -4.81 4.25 1.46
N ARG A 16 -4.17 4.70 0.39
CA ARG A 16 -4.43 5.97 -0.28
C ARG A 16 -4.53 5.73 -1.79
N SER A 17 -5.38 4.78 -2.19
CA SER A 17 -5.59 4.47 -3.59
C SER A 17 -6.05 5.71 -4.36
N GLN A 18 -5.52 5.87 -5.56
CA GLN A 18 -5.66 7.09 -6.36
C GLN A 18 -6.43 6.78 -7.64
N TRP A 19 -7.44 7.60 -7.93
CA TRP A 19 -8.12 7.56 -9.22
C TRP A 19 -7.16 7.98 -10.34
N VAL A 20 -7.11 7.20 -11.41
CA VAL A 20 -6.36 7.52 -12.63
C VAL A 20 -7.29 7.54 -13.84
N PRO A 21 -7.27 8.61 -14.66
CA PRO A 21 -8.00 8.65 -15.91
C PRO A 21 -7.35 7.70 -16.94
N SER A 22 -8.13 7.21 -17.89
CA SER A 22 -7.58 6.49 -19.06
C SER A 22 -6.60 7.38 -19.82
N GLY A 23 -5.41 6.85 -20.13
CA GLY A 23 -4.37 7.54 -20.89
C GLY A 23 -3.45 6.56 -21.60
N ARG A 24 -2.39 7.05 -22.28
CA ARG A 24 -1.46 6.22 -23.08
C ARG A 24 -0.95 4.99 -22.28
N GLY A 25 -1.55 3.83 -22.52
CA GLY A 25 -1.19 2.56 -21.87
C GLY A 25 -1.67 2.37 -20.43
N VAL A 26 -2.53 3.24 -19.89
CA VAL A 26 -3.07 3.14 -18.52
C VAL A 26 -4.58 2.98 -18.58
N LYS A 27 -5.10 1.89 -18.00
CA LYS A 27 -6.55 1.68 -17.85
C LYS A 27 -7.12 2.65 -16.82
N LYS A 28 -8.35 3.09 -17.06
CA LYS A 28 -9.12 3.91 -16.13
C LYS A 28 -9.48 3.10 -14.88
N GLY A 29 -9.28 3.68 -13.71
CA GLY A 29 -9.74 3.10 -12.44
C GLY A 29 -8.95 3.60 -11.24
N TRP A 30 -9.02 2.88 -10.14
CA TRP A 30 -8.32 3.15 -8.89
C TRP A 30 -7.00 2.40 -8.84
N ARG A 31 -5.88 3.13 -8.80
CA ARG A 31 -4.55 2.55 -8.64
C ARG A 31 -4.26 2.34 -7.15
N PRO A 32 -3.87 1.13 -6.73
CA PRO A 32 -3.58 0.84 -5.32
C PRO A 32 -2.28 1.53 -4.89
N LYS A 33 -2.33 2.17 -3.72
CA LYS A 33 -1.20 2.86 -3.11
C LYS A 33 -1.40 2.94 -1.61
N ALA A 34 -0.35 2.81 -0.82
CA ALA A 34 -0.43 3.00 0.63
C ALA A 34 0.78 3.76 1.16
N GLU A 35 0.53 4.48 2.24
CA GLU A 35 1.56 5.02 3.12
C GLU A 35 1.77 4.02 4.26
N VAL A 36 3.03 3.69 4.53
CA VAL A 36 3.42 2.75 5.58
C VAL A 36 4.43 3.43 6.49
N VAL A 37 4.19 3.43 7.79
CA VAL A 37 5.03 4.11 8.80
C VAL A 37 5.47 3.11 9.85
N GLU A 38 6.76 3.08 10.16
CA GLU A 38 7.31 2.26 11.26
C GLU A 38 6.97 2.83 12.63
N SER A 39 6.49 1.96 13.51
CA SER A 39 6.21 2.21 14.91
C SER A 39 7.51 2.07 15.71
N GLY A 40 8.33 3.12 15.72
CA GLY A 40 9.55 3.16 16.53
C GLY A 40 10.62 4.07 15.92
N PRO A 41 11.61 4.54 16.68
CA PRO A 41 12.70 5.34 16.14
C PRO A 41 13.76 4.46 15.44
N PRO A 42 14.20 4.83 14.22
CA PRO A 42 13.71 5.95 13.42
C PRO A 42 12.35 5.64 12.77
N GLN A 43 11.38 6.56 12.86
CA GLN A 43 10.04 6.38 12.27
C GLN A 43 10.12 6.54 10.75
N LEU A 44 10.56 5.48 10.07
CA LEU A 44 10.68 5.47 8.62
C LEU A 44 9.28 5.44 7.99
N GLN A 45 9.13 6.24 6.94
CA GLN A 45 7.90 6.33 6.17
C GLN A 45 8.16 5.89 4.73
N TYR A 46 7.30 5.02 4.24
CA TYR A 46 7.36 4.45 2.90
C TYR A 46 6.09 4.76 2.14
N LEU A 47 6.26 5.13 0.88
CA LEU A 47 5.17 5.21 -0.07
C LEU A 47 5.25 4.02 -1.00
N ILE A 48 4.35 3.06 -0.82
CA ILE A 48 4.39 1.79 -1.52
C ILE A 48 3.26 1.69 -2.54
N SER A 49 3.60 1.11 -3.70
CA SER A 49 2.66 0.78 -4.76
C SER A 49 3.14 -0.45 -5.52
N PRO A 50 2.24 -1.38 -5.89
CA PRO A 50 2.58 -2.49 -6.75
C PRO A 50 2.96 -2.00 -8.16
N ASN A 51 4.05 -2.53 -8.72
CA ASN A 51 4.50 -2.16 -10.07
C ASN A 51 3.70 -2.85 -11.19
N ASN A 52 3.10 -4.02 -10.90
CA ASN A 52 2.46 -4.90 -11.91
C ASN A 52 0.93 -4.93 -11.80
N VAL A 53 0.32 -3.96 -11.10
CA VAL A 53 -1.13 -3.88 -10.94
C VAL A 53 -1.63 -2.65 -11.67
N GLU A 54 -2.60 -2.84 -12.56
CA GLU A 54 -3.21 -1.75 -13.32
C GLU A 54 -4.11 -0.89 -12.39
N THR A 55 -5.41 -1.20 -12.35
CA THR A 55 -6.43 -0.40 -11.67
C THR A 55 -7.63 -1.25 -11.28
N PHE A 56 -8.32 -0.86 -10.22
CA PHE A 56 -9.57 -1.47 -9.76
C PHE A 56 -10.79 -0.60 -10.14
N PRO A 57 -11.97 -1.21 -10.35
CA PRO A 57 -13.22 -0.48 -10.57
C PRO A 57 -13.59 0.51 -9.44
N THR A 58 -13.36 0.15 -8.18
CA THR A 58 -13.74 0.94 -7.00
C THR A 58 -12.55 1.26 -6.10
N GLN A 59 -12.67 2.32 -5.28
CA GLN A 59 -11.61 2.71 -4.34
C GLN A 59 -11.46 1.66 -3.24
N GLU A 60 -12.58 1.09 -2.81
CA GLU A 60 -12.68 0.07 -1.77
C GLU A 60 -11.93 -1.19 -2.19
N GLU A 61 -12.10 -1.65 -3.43
CA GLU A 61 -11.37 -2.80 -3.97
C GLU A 61 -9.87 -2.53 -4.05
N ALA A 62 -9.47 -1.35 -4.54
CA ALA A 62 -8.06 -0.97 -4.60
C ALA A 62 -7.43 -0.91 -3.20
N ASN A 63 -8.14 -0.34 -2.22
CA ASN A 63 -7.69 -0.27 -0.83
C ASN A 63 -7.60 -1.65 -0.19
N ALA A 64 -8.60 -2.51 -0.38
CA ALA A 64 -8.60 -3.88 0.14
C ALA A 64 -7.46 -4.71 -0.46
N TYR A 65 -7.21 -4.58 -1.76
CA TYR A 65 -6.05 -5.18 -2.41
C TYR A 65 -4.75 -4.63 -1.80
N MET A 66 -4.63 -3.31 -1.69
CA MET A 66 -3.42 -2.65 -1.21
C MET A 66 -3.08 -3.06 0.22
N LEU A 67 -4.07 -3.23 1.09
CA LEU A 67 -3.87 -3.72 2.45
C LEU A 67 -3.23 -5.11 2.46
N ARG A 68 -3.77 -6.06 1.69
CA ARG A 68 -3.20 -7.41 1.59
C ARG A 68 -1.76 -7.36 1.06
N TRP A 69 -1.54 -6.57 0.00
CA TRP A 69 -0.22 -6.42 -0.59
C TRP A 69 0.79 -5.78 0.38
N ALA A 70 0.38 -4.75 1.13
CA ALA A 70 1.23 -4.07 2.10
C ALA A 70 1.67 -5.00 3.25
N ARG A 71 0.79 -5.93 3.67
CA ARG A 71 1.14 -6.95 4.67
C ARG A 71 2.26 -7.85 4.18
N GLU A 72 2.15 -8.36 2.96
CA GLU A 72 3.21 -9.19 2.35
C GLU A 72 4.51 -8.40 2.14
N TRP A 73 4.40 -7.10 1.84
CA TRP A 73 5.57 -6.22 1.72
C TRP A 73 6.27 -6.07 3.07
N ILE A 74 5.54 -5.83 4.16
CA ILE A 74 6.10 -5.74 5.52
C ILE A 74 6.80 -7.04 5.90
N GLU A 75 6.15 -8.19 5.70
CA GLU A 75 6.75 -9.50 6.02
C GLU A 75 8.08 -9.70 5.28
N ARG A 76 8.14 -9.38 4.00
CA ARG A 76 9.38 -9.44 3.20
C ARG A 76 10.43 -8.44 3.68
N HIS A 77 10.01 -7.22 4.02
CA HIS A 77 10.91 -6.16 4.47
C HIS A 77 11.57 -6.52 5.82
N GLN A 78 10.79 -7.08 6.74
CA GLN A 78 11.30 -7.56 8.02
C GLN A 78 12.30 -8.71 7.84
N LEU A 79 12.01 -9.68 6.97
CA LEU A 79 12.95 -10.77 6.67
C LEU A 79 14.30 -10.24 6.16
N VAL A 80 14.30 -9.25 5.27
CA VAL A 80 15.54 -8.62 4.78
C VAL A 80 16.26 -7.86 5.89
N GLY A 81 15.51 -7.16 6.77
CA GLY A 81 16.07 -6.46 7.92
C GLY A 81 16.69 -7.40 8.97
N THR A 82 16.16 -8.61 9.12
CA THR A 82 16.67 -9.61 10.08
C THR A 82 17.94 -10.32 9.59
N LEU A 83 18.24 -10.23 8.29
CA LEU A 83 19.45 -10.82 7.68
C LEU A 83 20.64 -9.84 7.63
N ARG A 84 20.51 -8.64 8.20
CA ARG A 84 21.58 -7.65 8.35
C ARG A 84 22.10 -7.62 9.78
#